data_AF-U1NVI3-F1
#
_entry.id   AF-U1NVI3-F1
#
_cell.length_a   1.000
_cell.length_b   1.000
_cell.length_c   1.000
_cell.angle_alpha   90.00
_cell.angle_beta   90.00
_cell.angle_gamma   90.00
#
_symmetry.space_group_name_H-M   'P 1'
#
loop_
_entity.id
_entity.type
_entity.pdbx_description
1 polymer ?
#
loop_
_entity_poly.entity_id
_entity_poly.type
_entity_poly.pdbx_seq_one_letter_code
_entity_poly.pdbx_strand_id
1 'polypeptide(L)'
;MSEETEESTDGTGTETAETGGSTDVADATDAVDATDAADSSGDADSSLPLPEPVVDEAERLTRLARETAGDEAATYREARADTLDGHGYTARVRDEDETLVLYPDAWLDGDTVRMERVDDTDRAVEVPLSAATGEGTWTDIEAHNADIVDRVADAYGKPHAANARAFADFMGNHYLMRMDAATADHCREFLEEYFPRNAWASAAQHDAVDTSLEYVFAVAEADYPLAESAE
;
A
#
# COMPACT_ATOMS: atom_id res chain seq x y z
N MET A 1 -54.83 8.51 -17.26
CA MET A 1 -56.02 8.05 -16.51
C MET A 1 -55.92 6.55 -16.37
N SER A 2 -55.45 6.12 -15.21
CA SER A 2 -55.78 4.90 -14.48
C SER A 2 -54.85 4.89 -13.27
N GLU A 3 -55.43 5.30 -12.16
CA GLU A 3 -54.91 5.17 -10.80
C GLU A 3 -54.91 3.69 -10.40
N GLU A 4 -53.95 3.26 -9.58
CA GLU A 4 -54.25 2.48 -8.38
C GLU A 4 -53.05 2.54 -7.41
N THR A 5 -53.28 3.26 -6.32
CA THR A 5 -52.66 3.17 -4.99
C THR A 5 -52.71 1.75 -4.44
N GLU A 6 -51.72 1.33 -3.62
CA GLU A 6 -51.93 0.73 -2.29
C GLU A 6 -50.69 0.90 -1.38
N GLU A 7 -51.00 1.10 -0.10
CA GLU A 7 -50.18 1.46 1.07
C GLU A 7 -49.85 0.21 1.91
N SER A 8 -49.04 0.40 2.98
CA SER A 8 -49.01 -0.39 4.24
C SER A 8 -47.90 -1.46 4.31
N THR A 9 -47.08 -1.58 5.38
CA THR A 9 -47.35 -1.45 6.82
C THR A 9 -46.08 -1.14 7.64
N ASP A 10 -46.33 -0.53 8.80
CA ASP A 10 -45.50 -0.29 9.98
C ASP A 10 -44.95 -1.57 10.65
N GLY A 11 -43.81 -1.46 11.33
CA GLY A 11 -43.16 -2.55 12.07
C GLY A 11 -42.20 -2.08 13.17
N THR A 12 -42.76 -1.40 14.17
CA THR A 12 -42.33 -1.25 15.58
C THR A 12 -41.27 -2.23 16.14
N GLY A 13 -40.36 -1.74 17.02
CA GLY A 13 -39.84 -2.55 18.13
C GLY A 13 -38.48 -2.17 18.72
N THR A 14 -38.48 -1.29 19.72
CA THR A 14 -37.38 -1.01 20.67
C THR A 14 -37.28 -2.09 21.76
N GLU A 15 -36.18 -2.07 22.53
CA GLU A 15 -35.87 -2.75 23.81
C GLU A 15 -34.86 -3.91 23.66
N THR A 16 -33.81 -4.09 24.47
CA THR A 16 -33.55 -3.76 25.88
C THR A 16 -32.06 -3.52 26.16
N ALA A 17 -31.80 -2.67 27.17
CA ALA A 17 -30.53 -2.52 27.88
C ALA A 17 -30.24 -3.71 28.82
N GLU A 18 -29.18 -3.56 29.64
CA GLU A 18 -28.71 -4.36 30.80
C GLU A 18 -27.36 -5.07 30.53
N THR A 19 -26.29 -5.02 31.34
CA THR A 19 -26.01 -4.47 32.67
C THR A 19 -24.51 -4.65 33.00
N GLY A 20 -23.93 -3.74 33.80
CA GLY A 20 -22.86 -3.98 34.78
C GLY A 20 -21.41 -4.03 34.25
N GLY A 21 -20.42 -3.31 34.78
CA GLY A 21 -20.21 -2.91 36.18
C GLY A 21 -18.88 -3.52 36.66
N SER A 22 -17.77 -2.81 36.41
CA SER A 22 -16.82 -2.29 37.41
C SER A 22 -16.16 -3.32 38.35
N THR A 23 -14.84 -3.43 38.23
CA THR A 23 -13.96 -3.49 39.42
C THR A 23 -12.58 -2.95 39.07
N ASP A 24 -12.32 -1.76 39.59
CA ASP A 24 -10.99 -1.20 39.88
C ASP A 24 -10.46 -1.86 41.14
N VAL A 25 -9.23 -2.38 41.14
CA VAL A 25 -8.45 -2.56 42.38
C VAL A 25 -6.98 -2.31 42.10
N ALA A 26 -6.42 -1.45 42.95
CA ALA A 26 -5.13 -0.79 42.83
C ALA A 26 -3.92 -1.65 43.29
N ASP A 27 -2.76 -1.23 42.77
CA ASP A 27 -1.50 -0.97 43.48
C ASP A 27 -0.96 -2.00 44.48
N ALA A 28 0.17 -2.62 44.11
CA ALA A 28 1.32 -2.77 45.02
C ALA A 28 2.58 -3.12 44.21
N THR A 29 3.61 -2.31 44.44
CA THR A 29 4.99 -2.49 44.01
C THR A 29 5.67 -3.63 44.77
N ASP A 30 6.48 -4.45 44.10
CA ASP A 30 7.74 -4.92 44.68
C ASP A 30 8.72 -5.38 43.58
N ALA A 31 9.96 -4.93 43.71
CA ALA A 31 11.06 -5.21 42.81
C ALA A 31 11.86 -6.42 43.30
N VAL A 32 12.14 -7.38 42.41
CA VAL A 32 13.25 -8.34 42.51
C VAL A 32 13.80 -8.53 41.10
N ASP A 33 14.92 -7.89 40.79
CA ASP A 33 16.27 -8.47 40.84
C ASP A 33 16.48 -9.63 39.85
N ALA A 34 17.08 -9.24 38.73
CA ALA A 34 18.20 -9.88 38.04
C ALA A 34 18.13 -11.35 37.61
N THR A 35 18.53 -11.50 36.34
CA THR A 35 19.11 -12.68 35.69
C THR A 35 18.19 -13.86 35.42
N ASP A 36 17.64 -13.88 34.21
CA ASP A 36 17.86 -15.02 33.32
C ASP A 36 17.92 -14.51 31.88
N ALA A 37 19.12 -14.13 31.44
CA ALA A 37 19.42 -14.07 30.02
C ALA A 37 19.45 -15.52 29.54
N ALA A 38 18.26 -16.06 29.28
CA ALA A 38 18.11 -17.27 28.51
C ALA A 38 18.66 -16.96 27.12
N ASP A 39 19.89 -17.43 26.93
CA ASP A 39 20.57 -17.69 25.69
C ASP A 39 19.58 -18.37 24.72
N SER A 40 18.86 -17.53 23.97
CA SER A 40 18.18 -17.97 22.76
C SER A 40 19.21 -17.89 21.64
N SER A 41 20.23 -18.74 21.74
CA SER A 41 20.78 -19.40 20.56
C SER A 41 19.65 -20.24 19.95
N GLY A 42 18.65 -19.54 19.41
CA GLY A 42 17.69 -20.11 18.52
C GLY A 42 18.48 -20.47 17.29
N ASP A 43 18.71 -21.77 17.13
CA ASP A 43 18.78 -22.35 15.79
C ASP A 43 17.44 -21.97 15.16
N ALA A 44 17.38 -20.75 14.61
CA ALA A 44 16.26 -20.29 13.82
C ALA A 44 16.18 -21.34 12.74
N ASP A 45 15.11 -22.13 12.76
CA ASP A 45 14.88 -23.12 11.74
C ASP A 45 14.86 -22.35 10.43
N SER A 46 15.98 -22.41 9.70
CA SER A 46 16.21 -21.63 8.49
C SER A 46 15.17 -21.97 7.41
N SER A 47 14.38 -23.03 7.60
CA SER A 47 13.23 -23.37 6.77
C SER A 47 11.98 -22.51 7.03
N LEU A 48 11.91 -21.75 8.14
CA LEU A 48 10.80 -20.85 8.41
C LEU A 48 10.90 -19.57 7.57
N PRO A 49 9.75 -19.00 7.14
CA PRO A 49 9.73 -17.74 6.41
C PRO A 49 10.30 -16.60 7.26
N LEU A 50 10.94 -15.64 6.59
CA LEU A 50 11.56 -14.48 7.23
C LEU A 50 10.51 -13.70 8.04
N PRO A 51 10.75 -13.36 9.32
CA PRO A 51 9.78 -12.62 10.12
C PRO A 51 9.44 -11.26 9.48
N GLU A 52 8.15 -10.90 9.45
CA GLU A 52 7.66 -9.64 8.87
C GLU A 52 8.41 -8.38 9.37
N PRO A 53 8.71 -8.22 10.68
CA PRO A 53 9.47 -7.05 11.14
C PRO A 53 10.90 -6.95 10.54
N VAL A 54 11.48 -8.07 10.13
CA VAL A 54 12.80 -8.13 9.48
C VAL A 54 12.68 -7.72 8.02
N VAL A 55 11.60 -8.12 7.36
CA VAL A 55 11.26 -7.68 5.98
C VAL A 55 11.08 -6.17 5.95
N ASP A 56 10.26 -5.62 6.87
CA ASP A 56 9.99 -4.19 6.98
C ASP A 56 11.26 -3.37 7.26
N GLU A 57 12.14 -3.88 8.12
CA GLU A 57 13.44 -3.27 8.40
C GLU A 57 14.31 -3.22 7.15
N ALA A 58 14.42 -4.35 6.44
CA ALA A 58 15.24 -4.45 5.24
C ALA A 58 14.72 -3.56 4.11
N GLU A 59 13.39 -3.46 3.97
CA GLU A 59 12.72 -2.55 3.05
C GLU A 59 13.03 -1.09 3.39
N ARG A 60 12.83 -0.67 4.65
CA ARG A 60 13.09 0.70 5.11
C ARG A 60 14.54 1.11 4.87
N LEU A 61 15.50 0.27 5.25
CA LEU A 61 16.92 0.53 5.03
C LEU A 61 17.26 0.60 3.54
N THR A 62 16.59 -0.19 2.70
CA THR A 62 16.78 -0.14 1.25
C THR A 62 16.27 1.18 0.66
N ARG A 63 15.12 1.69 1.10
CA ARG A 63 14.62 3.01 0.68
C ARG A 63 15.58 4.14 1.09
N LEU A 64 16.01 4.15 2.36
CA LEU A 64 16.98 5.13 2.86
C LEU A 64 18.31 5.10 2.07
N ALA A 65 18.79 3.92 1.70
CA ALA A 65 19.98 3.77 0.87
C ALA A 65 19.82 4.30 -0.57
N ARG A 66 18.59 4.41 -1.07
CA ARG A 66 18.27 4.94 -2.41
C ARG A 66 18.06 6.46 -2.39
N GLU A 67 17.51 6.98 -1.30
CA GLU A 67 17.27 8.41 -1.09
C GLU A 67 18.56 9.18 -0.75
N THR A 68 19.61 8.47 -0.30
CA THR A 68 20.90 9.03 0.09
C THR A 68 22.03 8.61 -0.85
N ALA A 69 23.20 9.25 -0.74
CA ALA A 69 24.37 8.97 -1.57
C ALA A 69 25.63 8.78 -0.71
N GLY A 70 26.64 8.10 -1.28
CA GLY A 70 27.95 7.93 -0.64
C GLY A 70 27.92 7.03 0.60
N ASP A 71 28.68 7.43 1.63
CA ASP A 71 28.92 6.61 2.83
C ASP A 71 27.64 6.35 3.63
N GLU A 72 26.68 7.28 3.60
CA GLU A 72 25.39 7.10 4.28
C GLU A 72 24.58 5.97 3.61
N ALA A 73 24.50 5.97 2.28
CA ALA A 73 23.87 4.89 1.55
C ALA A 73 24.58 3.53 1.76
N ALA A 74 25.91 3.53 1.90
CA ALA A 74 26.66 2.33 2.24
C ALA A 74 26.30 1.82 3.64
N THR A 75 26.21 2.73 4.62
CA THR A 75 25.83 2.40 6.01
C THR A 75 24.46 1.73 6.08
N TYR A 76 23.47 2.23 5.35
CA TYR A 76 22.14 1.60 5.31
C TYR A 76 22.16 0.21 4.64
N ARG A 77 22.99 0.01 3.61
CA ARG A 77 23.15 -1.32 2.98
C ARG A 77 23.84 -2.32 3.91
N GLU A 78 24.84 -1.88 4.66
CA GLU A 78 25.53 -2.69 5.68
C GLU A 78 24.57 -3.07 6.81
N ALA A 79 23.83 -2.11 7.36
CA ALA A 79 22.82 -2.39 8.38
C ALA A 79 21.76 -3.40 7.91
N ARG A 80 21.34 -3.32 6.64
CA ARG A 80 20.42 -4.30 6.05
C ARG A 80 21.06 -5.68 5.96
N ALA A 81 22.33 -5.76 5.53
CA ALA A 81 23.04 -7.02 5.44
C ALA A 81 23.19 -7.68 6.83
N ASP A 82 23.58 -6.91 7.85
CA ASP A 82 23.69 -7.38 9.23
C ASP A 82 22.35 -7.90 9.77
N THR A 83 21.26 -7.20 9.45
CA THR A 83 19.91 -7.60 9.85
C THR A 83 19.53 -8.95 9.22
N LEU A 84 19.84 -9.17 7.93
CA LEU A 84 19.46 -10.39 7.21
C LEU A 84 20.39 -11.58 7.50
N ASP A 85 21.67 -11.32 7.76
CA ASP A 85 22.68 -12.35 8.08
C ASP A 85 22.28 -13.14 9.33
N GLY A 86 21.71 -12.46 10.33
CA GLY A 86 21.15 -13.09 11.54
C GLY A 86 20.04 -14.11 11.27
N HIS A 87 19.47 -14.12 10.06
CA HIS A 87 18.44 -15.06 9.63
C HIS A 87 18.90 -15.99 8.49
N GLY A 88 20.15 -15.87 8.01
CA GLY A 88 20.66 -16.63 6.87
C GLY A 88 20.07 -16.18 5.53
N TYR A 89 19.69 -14.90 5.41
CA TYR A 89 19.17 -14.29 4.20
C TYR A 89 20.13 -13.25 3.65
N THR A 90 19.97 -12.95 2.36
CA THR A 90 20.65 -11.86 1.68
C THR A 90 19.67 -11.09 0.80
N ALA A 91 20.09 -9.93 0.30
CA ALA A 91 19.25 -9.00 -0.45
C ALA A 91 19.83 -8.69 -1.83
N ARG A 92 18.95 -8.61 -2.82
CA ARG A 92 19.24 -8.04 -4.13
C ARG A 92 18.15 -7.03 -4.50
N VAL A 93 18.55 -5.90 -5.07
CA VAL A 93 17.60 -4.98 -5.72
C VAL A 93 17.55 -5.32 -7.20
N ARG A 94 16.34 -5.50 -7.72
CA ARG A 94 16.05 -5.65 -9.15
C ARG A 94 15.64 -4.28 -9.67
N ASP A 95 16.50 -3.66 -10.47
CA ASP A 95 16.29 -2.28 -10.96
C ASP A 95 15.15 -2.18 -11.98
N GLU A 96 14.82 -3.27 -12.68
CA GLU A 96 13.81 -3.28 -13.76
C GLU A 96 12.40 -2.94 -13.28
N ASP A 97 12.05 -3.34 -12.06
CA ASP A 97 10.74 -3.14 -11.43
C ASP A 97 10.87 -2.66 -9.97
N GLU A 98 12.03 -2.12 -9.63
CA GLU A 98 12.32 -1.52 -8.33
C GLU A 98 11.98 -2.44 -7.15
N THR A 99 12.24 -3.75 -7.26
CA THR A 99 11.89 -4.74 -6.25
C THR A 99 13.10 -5.14 -5.40
N LEU A 100 12.93 -5.12 -4.08
CA LEU A 100 13.85 -5.75 -3.14
C LEU A 100 13.51 -7.24 -3.03
N VAL A 101 14.47 -8.09 -3.38
CA VAL A 101 14.35 -9.55 -3.27
C VAL A 101 15.20 -10.03 -2.11
N LEU A 102 14.56 -10.63 -1.11
CA LEU A 102 15.19 -11.26 0.04
C LEU A 102 15.14 -12.77 -0.15
N TYR A 103 16.28 -13.44 -0.09
CA TYR A 103 16.35 -14.89 -0.31
C TYR A 103 17.45 -15.53 0.55
N PRO A 104 17.36 -16.84 0.84
CA PRO A 104 18.35 -17.53 1.64
C PRO A 104 19.76 -17.44 1.03
N ASP A 105 20.74 -17.08 1.85
CA ASP A 105 22.16 -17.05 1.45
C ASP A 105 22.64 -18.46 1.03
N ALA A 106 22.06 -19.51 1.61
CA ALA A 106 22.36 -20.90 1.26
C ALA A 106 22.10 -21.25 -0.21
N TRP A 107 21.27 -20.48 -0.92
CA TRP A 107 21.05 -20.66 -2.36
C TRP A 107 22.22 -20.17 -3.21
N LEU A 108 23.12 -19.37 -2.64
CA LEU A 108 24.26 -18.80 -3.32
C LEU A 108 25.52 -19.66 -3.21
N ASP A 109 26.34 -19.56 -4.24
CA ASP A 109 27.74 -19.95 -4.26
C ASP A 109 28.55 -18.74 -4.74
N GLY A 110 29.02 -17.93 -3.79
CA GLY A 110 29.47 -16.56 -4.07
C GLY A 110 28.31 -15.70 -4.54
N ASP A 111 28.46 -14.99 -5.65
CA ASP A 111 27.40 -14.11 -6.19
C ASP A 111 26.42 -14.84 -7.14
N THR A 112 26.49 -16.17 -7.22
CA THR A 112 25.72 -16.97 -8.19
C THR A 112 24.71 -17.88 -7.50
N VAL A 113 23.43 -17.75 -7.88
CA VAL A 113 22.37 -18.66 -7.45
C VAL A 113 22.59 -20.06 -8.03
N ARG A 114 22.54 -21.07 -7.17
CA ARG A 114 22.61 -22.49 -7.52
C ARG A 114 21.21 -23.07 -7.47
N MET A 115 20.62 -23.32 -8.65
CA MET A 115 19.25 -23.81 -8.78
C MET A 115 19.02 -25.13 -8.01
N GLU A 116 20.04 -25.99 -7.92
CA GLU A 116 19.98 -27.23 -7.16
C GLU A 116 19.92 -27.04 -5.63
N ARG A 117 20.22 -25.84 -5.12
CA ARG A 117 20.12 -25.47 -3.70
C ARG A 117 18.81 -24.77 -3.36
N VAL A 118 18.02 -24.39 -4.38
CA VAL A 118 16.70 -23.81 -4.19
C VAL A 118 15.73 -24.94 -3.88
N ASP A 119 15.54 -25.17 -2.59
CA ASP A 119 14.67 -26.20 -2.02
C ASP A 119 13.19 -25.79 -2.05
N ASP A 120 12.90 -24.53 -1.79
CA ASP A 120 11.54 -23.97 -1.74
C ASP A 120 11.54 -22.49 -2.16
N THR A 121 10.97 -22.19 -3.33
CA THR A 121 10.92 -20.81 -3.84
C THR A 121 10.05 -19.89 -3.00
N ASP A 122 9.11 -20.42 -2.22
CA ASP A 122 8.20 -19.61 -1.38
C ASP A 122 8.94 -18.98 -0.19
N ARG A 123 10.20 -19.38 0.05
CA ARG A 123 11.10 -18.73 1.02
C ARG A 123 11.66 -17.39 0.52
N ALA A 124 11.57 -17.09 -0.78
CA ALA A 124 11.95 -15.77 -1.28
C ALA A 124 10.84 -14.76 -1.02
N VAL A 125 11.20 -13.57 -0.55
CA VAL A 125 10.28 -12.45 -0.31
C VAL A 125 10.59 -11.34 -1.31
N GLU A 126 9.60 -10.95 -2.10
CA GLU A 126 9.69 -9.82 -3.03
C GLU A 126 8.92 -8.62 -2.45
N VAL A 127 9.62 -7.49 -2.29
CA VAL A 127 9.09 -6.25 -1.72
C VAL A 127 9.21 -5.13 -2.76
N PRO A 128 8.09 -4.63 -3.32
CA PRO A 128 8.12 -3.48 -4.22
C PRO A 128 8.59 -2.21 -3.50
N LEU A 129 9.60 -1.51 -4.03
CA LEU A 129 10.12 -0.28 -3.43
C LEU A 129 9.43 0.99 -3.96
N SER A 130 8.77 0.89 -5.11
CA SER A 130 8.04 1.98 -5.78
C SER A 130 6.67 2.27 -5.18
N ALA A 131 6.07 1.32 -4.47
CA ALA A 131 4.89 1.58 -3.66
C ALA A 131 5.27 2.53 -2.54
N ALA A 132 4.61 3.69 -2.48
CA ALA A 132 4.83 4.64 -1.40
C ALA A 132 4.43 3.98 -0.08
N THR A 133 5.41 3.72 0.79
CA THR A 133 5.16 3.21 2.14
C THR A 133 4.10 4.07 2.82
N GLY A 134 3.01 3.46 3.29
CA GLY A 134 2.00 4.12 4.12
C GLY A 134 0.68 4.48 3.44
N GLU A 135 0.48 4.15 2.16
CA GLU A 135 -0.83 4.38 1.49
C GLU A 135 -1.87 3.28 1.74
N GLY A 136 -1.50 2.21 2.45
CA GLY A 136 -2.36 1.07 2.77
C GLY A 136 -2.14 -0.13 1.84
N THR A 137 -2.84 -1.22 2.11
CA THR A 137 -2.84 -2.39 1.22
C THR A 137 -3.56 -2.06 -0.09
N TRP A 138 -3.41 -2.91 -1.13
CA TRP A 138 -4.22 -2.78 -2.36
C TRP A 138 -5.72 -2.64 -2.07
N THR A 139 -6.21 -3.37 -1.06
CA THR A 139 -7.62 -3.31 -0.64
C THR A 139 -7.99 -1.95 -0.05
N ASP A 140 -7.10 -1.37 0.75
CA ASP A 140 -7.31 -0.05 1.35
C ASP A 140 -7.28 1.05 0.27
N ILE A 141 -6.34 0.96 -0.68
CA ILE A 141 -6.22 1.87 -1.82
C ILE A 141 -7.45 1.79 -2.72
N GLU A 142 -7.89 0.58 -3.08
CA GLU A 142 -9.09 0.39 -3.90
C GLU A 142 -10.33 0.93 -3.19
N ALA A 143 -10.49 0.67 -1.88
CA ALA A 143 -11.61 1.20 -1.12
C ALA A 143 -11.62 2.74 -1.07
N HIS A 144 -10.46 3.36 -0.87
CA HIS A 144 -10.31 4.82 -0.86
C HIS A 144 -10.63 5.43 -2.23
N ASN A 145 -10.07 4.85 -3.30
CA ASN A 145 -10.30 5.32 -4.66
C ASN A 145 -11.77 5.15 -5.08
N ALA A 146 -12.41 4.05 -4.67
CA ALA A 146 -13.83 3.82 -4.93
C ALA A 146 -14.73 4.87 -4.24
N ASP A 147 -14.43 5.26 -2.99
CA ASP A 147 -15.16 6.34 -2.30
C ASP A 147 -15.07 7.67 -3.07
N ILE A 148 -13.89 8.04 -3.57
CA ILE A 148 -13.73 9.25 -4.39
C ILE A 148 -14.56 9.16 -5.67
N VAL A 149 -14.56 8.01 -6.35
CA VAL A 149 -15.35 7.80 -7.57
C VAL A 149 -16.85 7.97 -7.30
N ASP A 150 -17.35 7.40 -6.20
CA ASP A 150 -18.77 7.52 -5.80
C ASP A 150 -19.13 8.97 -5.50
N ARG A 151 -18.27 9.70 -4.78
CA ARG A 151 -18.47 11.12 -4.47
C ARG A 151 -18.44 12.00 -5.74
N VAL A 152 -17.59 11.68 -6.73
CA VAL A 152 -17.61 12.33 -8.04
C VAL A 152 -18.91 12.02 -8.80
N ALA A 153 -19.42 10.79 -8.70
CA ALA A 153 -20.70 10.40 -9.30
C ALA A 153 -21.86 11.21 -8.73
N ASP A 154 -21.88 11.38 -7.40
CA ASP A 154 -22.92 12.14 -6.70
C ASP A 154 -22.87 13.64 -7.03
N ALA A 155 -21.66 14.22 -7.12
CA ALA A 155 -21.49 15.65 -7.33
C ALA A 155 -21.57 16.09 -8.80
N TYR A 156 -21.00 15.30 -9.72
CA TYR A 156 -20.77 15.71 -11.11
C TYR A 156 -21.39 14.76 -12.15
N GLY A 157 -21.81 13.57 -11.73
CA GLY A 157 -22.54 12.64 -12.57
C GLY A 157 -21.67 11.67 -13.36
N LYS A 158 -22.34 10.89 -14.20
CA LYS A 158 -21.81 9.62 -14.73
C LYS A 158 -20.57 9.73 -15.63
N PRO A 159 -20.45 10.70 -16.56
CA PRO A 159 -19.24 10.79 -17.40
C PRO A 159 -17.98 11.05 -16.56
N HIS A 160 -18.08 11.92 -15.55
CA HIS A 160 -16.97 12.23 -14.64
C HIS A 160 -16.64 11.04 -13.74
N ALA A 161 -17.65 10.36 -13.20
CA ALA A 161 -17.42 9.15 -12.41
C ALA A 161 -16.74 8.03 -13.21
N ALA A 162 -17.11 7.85 -14.47
CA ALA A 162 -16.49 6.85 -15.33
C ALA A 162 -15.03 7.19 -15.66
N ASN A 163 -14.71 8.48 -15.84
CA ASN A 163 -13.34 8.94 -16.01
C ASN A 163 -12.53 8.81 -14.71
N ALA A 164 -13.12 9.18 -13.57
CA ALA A 164 -12.53 8.98 -12.25
C ALA A 164 -12.24 7.49 -12.00
N ARG A 165 -13.15 6.59 -12.41
CA ARG A 165 -12.91 5.14 -12.29
C ARG A 165 -11.72 4.69 -13.15
N ALA A 166 -11.62 5.16 -14.38
CA ALA A 166 -10.45 4.86 -15.21
C ALA A 166 -9.15 5.37 -14.59
N PHE A 167 -9.19 6.51 -13.90
CA PHE A 167 -8.04 7.04 -13.17
C PHE A 167 -7.73 6.23 -11.90
N ALA A 168 -8.75 5.75 -11.18
CA ALA A 168 -8.60 4.81 -10.06
C ALA A 168 -7.91 3.51 -10.51
N ASP A 169 -8.36 2.94 -11.63
CA ASP A 169 -7.77 1.74 -12.23
C ASP A 169 -6.31 1.95 -12.62
N PHE A 170 -5.97 3.13 -13.16
CA PHE A 170 -4.58 3.48 -13.47
C PHE A 170 -3.73 3.59 -12.21
N MET A 171 -4.14 4.40 -11.24
CA MET A 171 -3.35 4.65 -10.01
C MET A 171 -3.21 3.39 -9.15
N GLY A 172 -4.29 2.65 -8.96
CA GLY A 172 -4.29 1.44 -8.13
C GLY A 172 -3.53 0.27 -8.76
N ASN A 173 -3.62 0.07 -10.09
CA ASN A 173 -2.97 -1.07 -10.74
C ASN A 173 -1.54 -0.77 -11.20
N HIS A 174 -1.23 0.48 -11.60
CA HIS A 174 0.10 0.82 -12.13
C HIS A 174 1.06 1.29 -11.05
N TYR A 175 0.57 2.03 -10.05
CA TYR A 175 1.41 2.62 -9.00
C TYR A 175 1.11 2.11 -7.60
N LEU A 176 0.05 1.31 -7.42
CA LEU A 176 -0.44 0.90 -6.10
C LEU A 176 -0.59 2.12 -5.17
N MET A 177 -1.27 3.15 -5.68
CA MET A 177 -1.33 4.48 -5.07
C MET A 177 -2.75 5.04 -5.06
N ARG A 178 -3.06 5.92 -4.09
CA ARG A 178 -4.32 6.64 -4.05
C ARG A 178 -4.38 7.71 -5.14
N MET A 179 -5.57 7.98 -5.66
CA MET A 179 -5.77 8.98 -6.72
C MET A 179 -5.38 10.40 -6.28
N ASP A 180 -5.58 10.72 -4.99
CA ASP A 180 -5.33 12.04 -4.41
C ASP A 180 -3.85 12.27 -4.02
N ALA A 181 -3.02 11.25 -4.11
CA ALA A 181 -1.56 11.35 -4.00
C ALA A 181 -0.86 11.45 -5.37
N ALA A 182 -1.62 11.40 -6.47
CA ALA A 182 -1.05 11.41 -7.81
C ALA A 182 -0.26 12.70 -8.08
N THR A 183 0.87 12.56 -8.79
CA THR A 183 1.72 13.68 -9.18
C THR A 183 1.29 14.28 -10.51
N ALA A 184 1.88 15.41 -10.90
CA ALA A 184 1.71 15.99 -12.23
C ALA A 184 2.14 15.01 -13.34
N ASP A 185 3.17 14.19 -13.09
CA ASP A 185 3.68 13.22 -14.05
C ASP A 185 2.68 12.07 -14.23
N HIS A 186 2.12 11.55 -13.13
CA HIS A 186 1.05 10.54 -13.19
C HIS A 186 -0.18 11.07 -13.92
N CYS A 187 -0.60 12.32 -13.67
CA CYS A 187 -1.75 12.91 -14.34
C CYS A 187 -1.51 13.05 -15.86
N ARG A 188 -0.32 13.50 -16.28
CA ARG A 188 0.04 13.61 -17.70
C ARG A 188 0.10 12.24 -18.38
N GLU A 189 0.74 11.26 -17.75
CA GLU A 189 0.79 9.90 -18.26
C GLU A 189 -0.62 9.31 -18.42
N PHE A 190 -1.49 9.53 -17.43
CA PHE A 190 -2.87 9.10 -17.53
C PHE A 190 -3.58 9.70 -18.75
N LEU A 191 -3.51 11.01 -18.93
CA LEU A 191 -4.21 11.74 -20.00
C LEU A 191 -3.64 11.44 -21.40
N GLU A 192 -2.32 11.45 -21.53
CA GLU A 192 -1.64 11.35 -22.82
C GLU A 192 -1.47 9.90 -23.29
N GLU A 193 -1.34 8.96 -22.34
CA GLU A 193 -0.95 7.59 -22.65
C GLU A 193 -2.00 6.55 -22.25
N TYR A 194 -2.39 6.53 -20.97
CA TYR A 194 -3.21 5.44 -20.45
C TYR A 194 -4.67 5.54 -20.92
N PHE A 195 -5.32 6.68 -20.66
CA PHE A 195 -6.73 6.91 -20.93
C PHE A 195 -7.11 6.67 -22.41
N PRO A 196 -6.40 7.24 -23.42
CA PRO A 196 -6.76 7.03 -24.83
C PRO A 196 -6.56 5.58 -25.30
N ARG A 197 -5.72 4.80 -24.63
CA ARG A 197 -5.43 3.40 -25.00
C ARG A 197 -6.32 2.39 -24.28
N ASN A 198 -6.72 2.68 -23.04
CA ASN A 198 -7.29 1.66 -22.14
C ASN A 198 -8.73 1.94 -21.69
N ALA A 199 -9.16 3.20 -21.57
CA ALA A 199 -10.45 3.52 -20.94
C ALA A 199 -11.67 3.20 -21.82
N TRP A 200 -11.47 2.93 -23.12
CA TRP A 200 -12.53 2.75 -24.12
C TRP A 200 -13.66 3.80 -24.00
N ALA A 201 -13.24 5.05 -23.81
CA ALA A 201 -14.12 6.15 -23.45
C ALA A 201 -15.06 6.57 -24.59
N SER A 202 -16.27 6.98 -24.22
CA SER A 202 -17.19 7.68 -25.11
C SER A 202 -16.69 9.09 -25.46
N ALA A 203 -17.26 9.72 -26.49
CA ALA A 203 -16.92 11.10 -26.85
C ALA A 203 -17.13 12.08 -25.67
N ALA A 204 -18.22 11.92 -24.92
CA ALA A 204 -18.49 12.76 -23.75
C ALA A 204 -17.46 12.57 -22.62
N GLN A 205 -16.90 11.36 -22.48
CA GLN A 205 -15.83 11.08 -21.53
C GLN A 205 -14.50 11.69 -21.99
N HIS A 206 -14.18 11.60 -23.28
CA HIS A 206 -13.01 12.25 -23.86
C HIS A 206 -13.05 13.77 -23.69
N ASP A 207 -14.19 14.39 -23.99
CA ASP A 207 -14.35 15.85 -23.88
C ASP A 207 -14.29 16.35 -22.43
N ALA A 208 -14.52 15.47 -21.46
CA ALA A 208 -14.61 15.81 -20.05
C ALA A 208 -13.41 15.36 -19.20
N VAL A 209 -12.42 14.66 -19.77
CA VAL A 209 -11.40 13.95 -18.96
C VAL A 209 -10.54 14.89 -18.11
N ASP A 210 -10.07 16.00 -18.66
CA ASP A 210 -9.28 16.99 -17.92
C ASP A 210 -10.07 17.56 -16.73
N THR A 211 -11.30 18.01 -16.98
CA THR A 211 -12.19 18.52 -15.92
C THR A 211 -12.57 17.42 -14.92
N SER A 212 -12.62 16.15 -15.34
CA SER A 212 -12.90 15.04 -14.43
C SER A 212 -11.78 14.85 -13.42
N LEU A 213 -10.52 15.05 -13.82
CA LEU A 213 -9.40 15.01 -12.86
C LEU A 213 -9.49 16.17 -11.88
N GLU A 214 -9.78 17.39 -12.32
CA GLU A 214 -10.02 18.52 -11.40
C GLU A 214 -11.08 18.18 -10.33
N TYR A 215 -12.16 17.51 -10.73
CA TYR A 215 -13.22 17.08 -9.82
C TYR A 215 -12.79 15.97 -8.85
N VAL A 216 -11.94 15.04 -9.28
CA VAL A 216 -11.34 14.02 -8.39
C VAL A 216 -10.60 14.70 -7.25
N PHE A 217 -9.67 15.62 -7.56
CA PHE A 217 -8.88 16.31 -6.55
C PHE A 217 -9.73 17.25 -5.69
N ALA A 218 -10.70 17.95 -6.28
CA ALA A 218 -11.62 18.81 -5.54
C ALA A 218 -12.46 18.01 -4.51
N VAL A 219 -12.96 16.84 -4.89
CA VAL A 219 -13.69 15.95 -3.97
C VAL A 219 -12.75 15.37 -2.92
N ALA A 220 -11.54 15.00 -3.29
CA ALA A 220 -10.54 14.50 -2.34
C ALA A 220 -9.98 15.60 -1.40
N GLU A 221 -10.38 16.86 -1.58
CA GLU A 221 -9.85 18.02 -0.84
C GLU A 221 -8.31 18.14 -0.99
N ALA A 222 -7.80 17.76 -2.17
CA ALA A 222 -6.40 17.78 -2.55
C ALA A 222 -6.13 18.81 -3.65
N ASP A 223 -4.89 19.30 -3.72
CA ASP A 223 -4.48 20.23 -4.77
C ASP A 223 -4.34 19.48 -6.11
N TYR A 224 -4.95 20.00 -7.17
CA TYR A 224 -4.82 19.42 -8.50
C TYR A 224 -3.40 19.69 -9.06
N PRO A 225 -2.58 18.66 -9.35
CA PRO A 225 -1.17 18.85 -9.70
C PRO A 225 -0.92 19.56 -11.03
N LEU A 226 -1.92 19.63 -11.90
CA LEU A 226 -1.85 20.34 -13.18
C LEU A 226 -2.58 21.68 -13.17
N ALA A 227 -3.09 22.12 -12.01
CA ALA A 227 -3.60 23.48 -11.88
C ALA A 227 -2.46 24.46 -12.22
N GLU A 228 -2.73 25.42 -13.10
CA GLU A 228 -1.78 26.48 -13.36
C GLU A 228 -1.52 27.21 -12.03
N SER A 229 -0.26 27.21 -11.57
CA SER A 229 0.14 27.98 -10.39
C SER A 229 -0.34 29.41 -10.60
N ALA A 230 -1.28 29.86 -9.78
CA ALA A 230 -1.71 31.24 -9.78
C ALA A 230 -0.53 32.11 -9.31
N GLU A 231 0.24 32.63 -10.27
CA GLU A 231 1.22 33.71 -10.06
C GLU A 231 0.53 35.07 -9.85
#